data_AF-F8L2Q5-F1
#
_entry.id   AF-F8L2Q5-F1
#
_cell.length_a   1.000
_cell.length_b   1.000
_cell.length_c   1.000
_cell.angle_alpha   90.00
_cell.angle_beta   90.00
_cell.angle_gamma   90.00
#
_symmetry.space_group_name_H-M   'P 1'
#
loop_
_entity.id
_entity.type
_entity.pdbx_description
1 polymer ?
#
loop_
_entity_poly.entity_id
_entity_poly.type
_entity_poly.pdbx_seq_one_letter_code
_entity_poly.pdbx_strand_id
1 'polypeptide(L)' 'MELKEYLESNGIKHKYFAEKVGISPQSLSDLVNKKTAPRQKTAQKIVELTKGEVTFEDLFKEKE' A
#
# COMPACT_ATOMS: atom_id res chain seq x y z
N MET A 1 2.71 -8.17 -6.99
CA MET A 1 1.31 -8.29 -6.55
C MET A 1 0.89 -6.91 -6.13
N GLU A 2 -0.25 -6.43 -6.62
CA GLU A 2 -0.65 -5.06 -6.31
C GLU A 2 -1.09 -4.93 -4.85
N LEU A 3 -0.80 -3.78 -4.22
CA LEU A 3 -1.26 -3.51 -2.85
C LEU A 3 -2.77 -3.74 -2.68
N LYS A 4 -3.54 -3.42 -3.72
CA LYS A 4 -4.99 -3.66 -3.77
C LYS A 4 -5.31 -5.16 -3.64
N GLU A 5 -4.70 -5.99 -4.49
CA GLU A 5 -4.93 -7.44 -4.50
C GLU A 5 -4.51 -8.09 -3.19
N TYR A 6 -3.42 -7.61 -2.60
CA TYR A 6 -2.95 -8.08 -1.30
C TYR A 6 -4.00 -7.85 -0.21
N LEU A 7 -4.56 -6.63 -0.15
CA LEU A 7 -5.57 -6.28 0.84
C LEU A 7 -6.87 -7.07 0.63
N GLU A 8 -7.30 -7.24 -0.62
CA GLU A 8 -8.51 -8.01 -0.96
C GLU A 8 -8.34 -9.51 -0.65
N SER A 9 -7.21 -10.11 -1.06
CA SER A 9 -6.94 -11.55 -0.87
C SER A 9 -6.78 -11.92 0.60
N ASN A 10 -6.22 -11.02 1.41
CA ASN A 10 -6.06 -11.23 2.84
C ASN A 10 -7.27 -10.75 3.67
N GLY A 11 -8.32 -10.22 3.03
CA GLY A 11 -9.50 -9.68 3.73
C GLY A 11 -9.19 -8.51 4.66
N ILE A 12 -8.11 -7.77 4.39
CA ILE A 12 -7.62 -6.69 5.25
C ILE A 12 -8.42 -5.41 4.95
N LYS A 13 -9.07 -4.87 5.98
CA LYS A 13 -9.74 -3.57 5.87
C LYS A 13 -8.73 -2.46 5.64
N HIS A 14 -8.97 -1.63 4.63
CA HIS A 14 -8.12 -0.48 4.29
C HIS A 14 -7.85 0.43 5.50
N LYS A 15 -8.87 0.72 6.32
CA LYS A 15 -8.69 1.54 7.53
C LYS A 15 -7.67 0.94 8.50
N TYR A 16 -7.77 -0.36 8.78
CA TYR A 16 -6.87 -1.06 9.69
C TYR A 16 -5.42 -1.06 9.17
N PHE A 17 -5.25 -1.32 7.88
CA PHE A 17 -3.92 -1.30 7.27
C PHE A 17 -3.31 0.11 7.27
N ALA A 18 -4.11 1.14 7.01
CA ALA A 18 -3.66 2.52 7.06
C ALA A 18 -3.17 2.91 8.47
N GLU A 19 -3.89 2.50 9.51
CA GLU A 19 -3.49 2.70 10.91
C GLU A 19 -2.17 1.97 11.24
N LYS A 20 -1.98 0.75 10.74
CA LYS A 20 -0.73 -0.02 10.91
C LYS A 20 0.46 0.63 10.21
N VAL A 21 0.27 1.12 9.00
CA VAL A 21 1.30 1.86 8.25
C VAL A 21 1.55 3.24 8.89
N GLY A 22 0.55 3.81 9.57
CA GLY A 22 0.60 5.13 10.18
C GLY A 22 0.32 6.25 9.17
N ILE A 23 -0.61 6.01 8.25
CA ILE A 23 -1.10 6.99 7.27
C ILE A 23 -2.62 7.13 7.38
N SER A 24 -3.17 8.20 6.80
CA SER A 24 -4.60 8.37 6.71
C SER A 24 -5.24 7.31 5.79
N PRO A 25 -6.46 6.83 6.09
CA PRO A 25 -7.17 5.88 5.23
C PRO A 25 -7.40 6.41 3.82
N GLN A 26 -7.55 7.74 3.66
CA GLN A 26 -7.63 8.38 2.36
C GLN A 26 -6.32 8.26 1.59
N SER A 27 -5.17 8.53 2.23
CA SER A 27 -3.85 8.34 1.63
C SER A 27 -3.64 6.88 1.21
N LEU A 28 -4.03 5.91 2.05
CA LEU A 28 -3.97 4.50 1.64
C LEU A 28 -4.85 4.24 0.42
N SER A 29 -6.07 4.79 0.39
CA SER A 29 -6.96 4.67 -0.76
C SER A 29 -6.32 5.25 -2.04
N ASP A 30 -5.67 6.41 -1.96
CA ASP A 30 -4.96 6.98 -3.10
C ASP A 30 -3.79 6.09 -3.57
N LEU A 31 -3.06 5.45 -2.65
CA LEU A 31 -2.01 4.49 -2.97
C LEU A 31 -2.57 3.23 -3.65
N VAL A 32 -3.63 2.66 -3.10
CA VAL A 32 -4.32 1.47 -3.64
C VAL A 32 -4.87 1.75 -5.04
N ASN A 33 -5.32 2.98 -5.29
CA ASN A 33 -5.81 3.40 -6.60
C ASN A 33 -4.71 3.98 -7.51
N LYS A 34 -3.44 3.93 -7.10
CA LYS A 34 -2.27 4.49 -7.82
C LYS A 34 -2.44 5.97 -8.22
N LYS A 35 -3.20 6.74 -7.43
CA LYS A 35 -3.39 8.19 -7.62
C LYS A 35 -2.19 9.00 -7.14
N THR A 36 -1.45 8.46 -6.18
CA THR A 36 -0.27 9.09 -5.59
C THR A 36 0.77 8.03 -5.28
N ALA A 37 2.05 8.44 -5.28
CA ALA A 37 3.14 7.57 -4.86
C ALA A 37 3.37 7.72 -3.35
N PRO A 38 3.65 6.63 -2.61
CA PRO A 38 3.95 6.71 -1.19
C PRO A 38 5.31 7.37 -0.98
N ARG A 39 5.49 8.02 0.18
CA ARG A 39 6.83 8.45 0.61
C ARG A 39 7.68 7.22 0.90
N GLN A 40 9.00 7.32 0.76
CA GLN A 40 9.93 6.21 1.04
C GLN A 40 9.67 5.52 2.39
N LYS A 41 9.45 6.31 3.47
CA LYS A 41 9.11 5.75 4.80
C LYS A 41 7.80 4.96 4.82
N THR A 42 6.80 5.41 4.07
CA THR A 42 5.51 4.73 3.95
C THR A 42 5.65 3.46 3.12
N ALA A 43 6.36 3.54 2.00
CA ALA A 43 6.63 2.39 1.14
C ALA A 43 7.37 1.30 1.90
N GLN A 44 8.42 1.66 2.65
CA GLN A 44 9.18 0.73 3.47
C GLN A 44 8.29 0.00 4.49
N LYS A 45 7.45 0.73 5.23
CA LYS A 45 6.48 0.12 6.15
C LYS A 45 5.49 -0.79 5.46
N ILE A 46 5.01 -0.42 4.27
CA ILE A 46 4.08 -1.26 3.50
C ILE A 46 4.78 -2.58 3.14
N VAL A 47 6.00 -2.54 2.60
CA VAL A 47 6.78 -3.73 2.25
C VAL A 47 7.06 -4.60 3.48
N GLU A 48 7.39 -3.99 4.62
CA GLU A 48 7.61 -4.71 5.88
C GLU A 48 6.32 -5.40 6.38
N LEU A 49 5.18 -4.69 6.34
CA LEU A 49 3.90 -5.22 6.79
C LEU A 49 3.35 -6.30 5.86
N THR A 50 3.59 -6.18 4.55
CA THR A 50 3.22 -7.18 3.55
C THR A 50 4.25 -8.30 3.42
N LYS A 51 5.32 -8.28 4.25
CA LYS A 51 6.42 -9.26 4.23
C LYS A 51 7.04 -9.45 2.83
N GLY A 52 7.07 -8.40 2.03
CA GLY A 52 7.60 -8.43 0.66
C GLY A 52 6.62 -8.93 -0.41
N GLU A 53 5.36 -9.22 -0.09
CA GLU A 53 4.34 -9.53 -1.12
C GLU A 53 4.07 -8.30 -2.01
N VAL A 54 4.09 -7.12 -1.41
CA VAL A 54 4.05 -5.83 -2.11
C VAL A 54 5.45 -5.24 -2.06
N THR A 55 6.06 -5.02 -3.23
CA THR A 55 7.41 -4.46 -3.34
C THR A 55 7.38 -2.96 -3.63
N PHE A 56 8.53 -2.30 -3.51
CA PHE A 56 8.67 -0.89 -3.89
C PHE A 56 8.30 -0.68 -5.37
N GLU A 57 8.75 -1.56 -6.27
CA GLU A 57 8.43 -1.45 -7.70
C GLU A 57 6.92 -1.44 -7.97
N ASP A 58 6.15 -2.22 -7.21
CA ASP A 58 4.69 -2.24 -7.33
C ASP A 58 4.05 -0.92 -6.88
N LEU A 59 4.57 -0.34 -5.79
CA LEU A 59 4.09 0.92 -5.21
C LEU A 59 4.47 2.16 -6.03
N PHE A 60 5.56 2.09 -6.79
CA PHE A 60 6.07 3.18 -7.62
C PHE A 60 5.81 2.98 -9.12
N LYS A 61 5.09 1.92 -9.51
CA LYS A 61 4.79 1.67 -10.92
C LYS A 61 3.90 2.77 -11.46
N GLU A 62 4.46 3.64 -12.30
CA GLU A 62 3.70 4.62 -13.06
C GLU A 62 2.74 3.89 -14.00
N LYS A 63 1.51 4.40 -14.10
CA LYS A 63 0.62 4.01 -15.20
C LYS A 63 1.23 4.59 -16.47
N GLU A 64 1.84 3.74 -17.29
CA GLU A 64 2.06 4.03 -18.72
C GLU A 64 0.74 4.34 -19.43
#